data_AF-A0A1G6JA08-F1
#
_entry.id   AF-A0A1G6JA08-F1
#
_cell.length_a   1.000
_cell.length_b   1.000
_cell.length_c   1.000
_cell.angle_alpha   90.00
_cell.angle_beta   90.00
_cell.angle_gamma   90.00
#
_symmetry.space_group_name_H-M   'P 1'
#
loop_
_entity.id
_entity.type
_entity.pdbx_description
1 polymer ?
#
loop_
_entity_poly.entity_id
_entity_poly.type
_entity_poly.pdbx_seq_one_letter_code
_entity_poly.pdbx_strand_id
1 'polypeptide(L)'
;MDAAPVAEPVEDAGTGDTGTGPRPAAAPSGEDTAVRALEDLVREIDRCAAELQSARARAESLLADRRAGHSWLDIVTRESRPLVVERITTVLSALSGAGSTWRRAQARALQEERVSINRIAAMFGVTRQRISALLREGSPADPSDAG
;
A
#
# COMPACT_ATOMS: atom_id res chain seq x y z
N MET A 1 2.70 7.18 -82.75
CA MET A 1 3.99 7.66 -82.22
C MET A 1 3.69 8.99 -81.56
N ASP A 2 3.07 9.11 -80.40
CA ASP A 2 3.02 8.30 -79.17
C ASP A 2 4.40 7.87 -78.66
N ALA A 3 4.93 8.69 -77.76
CA ALA A 3 6.05 8.42 -76.88
C ALA A 3 5.90 9.34 -75.66
N ALA A 4 5.31 8.80 -74.60
CA ALA A 4 5.49 9.24 -73.22
C ALA A 4 6.30 8.12 -72.49
N PRO A 5 6.70 8.26 -71.22
CA PRO A 5 7.29 9.38 -70.47
C PRO A 5 8.52 8.91 -69.61
N VAL A 6 8.95 9.74 -68.63
CA VAL A 6 9.62 9.42 -67.33
C VAL A 6 11.11 9.77 -67.16
N ALA A 7 11.37 10.67 -66.20
CA ALA A 7 12.52 10.79 -65.26
C ALA A 7 12.59 12.26 -64.76
N GLU A 8 12.62 12.68 -63.50
CA GLU A 8 12.60 12.10 -62.14
C GLU A 8 12.08 13.21 -61.19
N PRO A 9 11.45 12.91 -60.03
CA PRO A 9 11.33 13.88 -58.95
C PRO A 9 12.50 13.75 -57.98
N VAL A 10 13.13 14.88 -57.70
CA VAL A 10 14.17 15.06 -56.67
C VAL A 10 13.65 14.72 -55.27
N GLU A 11 14.43 13.91 -54.56
CA GLU A 11 14.29 13.60 -53.14
C GLU A 11 14.50 14.86 -52.28
N ASP A 12 13.53 15.20 -51.44
CA ASP A 12 13.74 16.07 -50.29
C ASP A 12 13.74 15.23 -49.02
N ALA A 13 14.87 15.28 -48.32
CA ALA A 13 15.17 14.47 -47.16
C ALA A 13 14.67 15.15 -45.90
N GLY A 14 13.72 14.48 -45.23
CA GLY A 14 13.67 14.38 -43.78
C GLY A 14 13.15 15.59 -43.00
N THR A 15 12.08 15.37 -42.24
CA THR A 15 12.10 15.62 -40.78
C THR A 15 10.96 14.84 -40.12
N GLY A 16 11.38 13.83 -39.36
CA GLY A 16 10.75 13.25 -38.17
C GLY A 16 9.25 13.38 -37.99
N ASP A 17 8.55 12.30 -38.32
CA ASP A 17 7.38 11.82 -37.58
C ASP A 17 7.75 11.70 -36.09
N THR A 18 7.38 12.70 -35.29
CA THR A 18 7.48 12.59 -33.83
C THR A 18 6.32 11.74 -33.34
N GLY A 19 6.63 10.46 -33.16
CA GLY A 19 5.77 9.50 -32.49
C GLY A 19 5.14 10.12 -31.25
N THR A 20 3.83 10.29 -31.30
CA THR A 20 2.99 10.45 -30.12
C THR A 20 2.93 9.08 -29.43
N GLY A 21 4.03 8.71 -28.79
CA GLY A 21 4.05 7.62 -27.83
C GLY A 21 3.11 7.96 -26.66
N PRO A 22 2.43 6.98 -26.06
CA PRO A 22 1.58 7.22 -24.90
C PRO A 22 2.39 7.92 -23.82
N ARG A 23 1.99 9.15 -23.46
CA ARG A 23 2.58 9.92 -22.36
C ARG A 23 2.58 9.01 -21.12
N PRO A 24 3.71 8.87 -20.38
CA PRO A 24 3.71 8.08 -19.15
C PRO A 24 2.57 8.60 -18.27
N ALA A 25 1.71 7.67 -17.83
CA ALA A 25 0.57 7.97 -16.97
C ALA A 25 1.06 8.88 -15.85
N ALA A 26 0.45 10.06 -15.74
CA ALA A 26 0.76 11.00 -14.67
C ALA A 26 0.80 10.23 -13.35
N ALA A 27 1.85 10.44 -12.56
CA ALA A 27 1.99 9.82 -11.25
C ALA A 27 0.64 9.96 -10.51
N PRO A 28 0.12 8.89 -9.89
CA PRO A 28 -1.18 8.95 -9.22
C PRO A 28 -1.18 10.15 -8.29
N SER A 29 -2.24 10.97 -8.38
CA SER A 29 -2.41 12.10 -7.48
C SER A 29 -2.39 11.59 -6.03
N GLY A 30 -2.05 12.44 -5.04
CA GLY A 30 -2.05 11.99 -3.65
C GLY A 30 -3.44 11.55 -3.19
N GLU A 31 -4.50 12.07 -3.82
CA GLU A 31 -5.88 11.60 -3.67
C GLU A 31 -6.05 10.15 -4.16
N ASP A 32 -5.61 9.81 -5.39
CA ASP A 32 -5.64 8.44 -5.91
C ASP A 32 -4.84 7.46 -5.03
N THR A 33 -3.75 7.94 -4.44
CA THR A 33 -2.90 7.16 -3.53
C THR A 33 -3.58 6.95 -2.18
N ALA A 34 -4.29 7.95 -1.65
CA ALA A 34 -5.03 7.86 -0.40
C ALA A 34 -6.23 6.92 -0.54
N VAL A 35 -7.01 7.02 -1.61
CA VAL A 35 -8.14 6.13 -1.87
C VAL A 35 -7.68 4.67 -1.90
N ARG A 36 -6.64 4.36 -2.69
CA ARG A 36 -6.07 3.00 -2.76
C ARG A 36 -5.57 2.50 -1.41
N ALA A 37 -4.84 3.34 -0.66
CA ALA A 37 -4.33 2.95 0.65
C ALA A 37 -5.46 2.68 1.66
N LEU A 38 -6.59 3.39 1.55
CA LEU A 38 -7.76 3.16 2.38
C LEU A 38 -8.48 1.86 1.97
N GLU A 39 -8.66 1.61 0.68
CA GLU A 39 -9.20 0.34 0.17
C GLU A 39 -8.35 -0.86 0.60
N ASP A 40 -7.03 -0.74 0.53
CA ASP A 40 -6.08 -1.73 1.03
C ASP A 40 -6.24 -1.97 2.53
N LEU A 41 -6.37 -0.89 3.32
CA LEU A 41 -6.61 -1.01 4.75
C LEU A 41 -7.93 -1.74 5.06
N VAL A 42 -9.01 -1.42 4.34
CA VAL A 42 -10.31 -2.09 4.51
C VAL A 42 -10.18 -3.58 4.21
N ARG A 43 -9.55 -3.94 3.09
CA ARG A 43 -9.31 -5.36 2.73
C ARG A 43 -8.48 -6.10 3.77
N GLU A 44 -7.44 -5.47 4.29
CA GLU A 44 -6.60 -6.07 5.33
C GLU A 44 -7.32 -6.19 6.67
N ILE A 45 -8.22 -5.26 7.01
CA ILE A 45 -9.10 -5.38 8.19
C ILE A 45 -10.02 -6.59 8.05
N ASP A 46 -10.68 -6.75 6.90
CA ASP A 46 -11.59 -7.89 6.67
C ASP A 46 -10.85 -9.23 6.75
N ARG A 47 -9.67 -9.30 6.13
CA ARG A 47 -8.79 -10.47 6.22
C ARG A 47 -8.39 -10.76 7.66
N CYS A 48 -7.95 -9.75 8.41
CA CYS A 48 -7.56 -9.89 9.81
C CYS A 48 -8.74 -10.31 10.69
N ALA A 49 -9.94 -9.80 10.43
CA ALA A 49 -11.15 -10.21 11.14
C ALA A 49 -11.44 -11.70 10.92
N ALA A 50 -11.32 -12.20 9.69
CA ALA A 50 -11.49 -13.62 9.37
C ALA A 50 -10.45 -14.51 10.09
N GLU A 51 -9.19 -14.08 10.14
CA GLU A 51 -8.13 -14.77 10.87
C GLU A 51 -8.39 -14.78 12.39
N LEU A 52 -8.82 -13.66 12.96
CA LEU A 52 -9.16 -13.57 14.39
C LEU A 52 -10.36 -14.42 14.74
N GLN A 53 -11.36 -14.53 13.88
CA GLN A 53 -12.49 -15.43 14.10
C GLN A 53 -12.06 -16.90 14.08
N SER A 54 -11.15 -17.26 13.17
CA SER A 54 -10.56 -18.61 13.13
C SER A 54 -9.73 -18.90 14.39
N ALA A 55 -8.93 -17.93 14.84
CA ALA A 55 -8.16 -18.04 16.08
C ALA A 55 -9.07 -18.17 17.32
N ARG A 56 -10.18 -17.43 17.35
CA ARG A 56 -11.20 -17.53 18.40
C ARG A 56 -11.81 -18.92 18.46
N ALA A 57 -12.27 -19.45 17.33
CA ALA A 57 -12.84 -20.80 17.26
C ALA A 57 -11.83 -21.86 17.73
N ARG A 58 -10.56 -21.71 17.35
CA ARG A 58 -9.49 -22.58 17.86
C ARG A 58 -9.33 -22.47 19.37
N ALA A 59 -9.26 -21.27 19.92
CA ALA A 59 -9.11 -21.05 21.35
C ALA A 59 -10.28 -21.66 22.15
N GLU A 60 -11.49 -21.62 21.61
CA GLU A 60 -12.65 -22.30 22.21
C GLU A 60 -12.47 -23.82 22.26
N SER A 61 -11.93 -24.45 21.22
CA SER A 61 -11.59 -25.88 21.24
C SER A 61 -10.53 -26.21 22.28
N LEU A 62 -9.48 -25.39 22.41
CA LEU A 62 -8.45 -25.60 23.44
C LEU A 62 -9.03 -25.49 24.86
N LEU A 63 -9.98 -24.57 25.07
CA LEU A 63 -10.71 -24.45 26.33
C LEU A 63 -11.60 -25.68 26.60
N ALA A 64 -12.24 -26.23 25.58
CA ALA A 64 -13.03 -27.44 25.70
C ALA A 64 -12.17 -28.65 26.10
N ASP A 65 -11.01 -28.84 25.45
CA ASP A 65 -10.06 -29.90 25.79
C ASP A 65 -9.55 -29.76 27.22
N ARG A 66 -9.28 -28.52 27.66
CA ARG A 66 -8.87 -28.26 29.04
C ARG A 66 -9.96 -28.63 30.04
N ARG A 67 -11.22 -28.27 29.74
CA ARG A 67 -12.38 -28.61 30.58
C ARG A 67 -12.66 -30.11 30.62
N ALA A 68 -12.30 -30.84 29.57
CA ALA A 68 -12.35 -32.31 29.54
C ALA A 68 -11.23 -32.98 30.36
N GLY A 69 -10.30 -32.21 30.93
CA GLY A 69 -9.25 -32.70 31.83
C GLY A 69 -7.90 -32.93 31.16
N HIS A 70 -7.73 -32.60 29.87
CA HIS A 70 -6.43 -32.73 29.20
C HIS A 70 -5.37 -31.80 29.81
N SER A 71 -4.11 -32.24 29.79
CA SER A 71 -2.97 -31.43 30.23
C SER A 71 -2.65 -30.35 29.21
N TRP A 72 -2.08 -29.23 29.63
CA TRP A 72 -1.67 -28.16 28.71
C TRP A 72 -0.64 -28.63 27.68
N LEU A 73 0.26 -29.53 28.06
CA LEU A 73 1.25 -30.09 27.16
C LEU A 73 0.58 -30.88 26.03
N ASP A 74 -0.40 -31.72 26.35
CA ASP A 74 -1.15 -32.49 25.35
C ASP A 74 -1.97 -31.57 24.43
N ILE A 75 -2.64 -30.56 25.01
CA ILE A 75 -3.47 -29.60 24.27
C ILE A 75 -2.63 -28.82 23.25
N VAL A 76 -1.52 -28.23 23.68
CA VAL A 76 -0.65 -27.41 22.81
C VAL A 76 0.07 -28.28 21.78
N THR A 77 0.45 -29.52 22.14
CA THR A 77 1.11 -30.45 21.20
C THR A 77 0.15 -30.93 20.10
N ARG A 78 -1.15 -31.03 20.40
CA ARG A 78 -2.19 -31.40 19.42
C ARG A 78 -2.77 -30.20 18.67
N GLU A 79 -2.39 -28.99 19.05
CA GLU A 79 -2.80 -27.78 18.35
C GLU A 79 -2.21 -27.79 16.93
N SER A 80 -3.08 -27.71 15.92
CA SER A 80 -2.63 -27.64 14.53
C SER A 80 -2.19 -26.22 14.21
N ARG A 81 -1.01 -26.12 13.59
CA ARG A 81 -0.37 -24.85 13.23
C ARG A 81 -1.13 -24.06 12.16
N PRO A 82 -0.94 -22.73 12.10
CA PRO A 82 -0.25 -21.90 13.09
C PRO A 82 -1.04 -21.81 14.41
N LEU A 83 -0.29 -21.72 15.51
CA LEU A 83 -0.84 -21.60 16.86
C LEU A 83 -1.68 -20.32 16.96
N VAL A 84 -2.64 -20.28 17.89
CA VAL A 84 -3.46 -19.07 18.16
C VAL A 84 -2.57 -17.83 18.36
N VAL A 85 -1.48 -17.98 19.13
CA VAL A 85 -0.55 -16.89 19.43
C VAL A 85 0.23 -16.40 18.20
N GLU A 86 0.58 -17.31 17.29
CA GLU A 86 1.25 -16.98 16.04
C GLU A 86 0.31 -16.18 15.13
N ARG A 87 -0.95 -16.62 15.01
CA ARG A 87 -1.97 -15.90 14.24
C ARG A 87 -2.22 -14.50 14.75
N ILE A 88 -2.33 -14.32 16.07
CA ILE A 88 -2.49 -12.99 16.68
C ILE A 88 -1.31 -12.09 16.31
N THR A 89 -0.08 -12.61 16.41
CA THR A 89 1.13 -11.87 16.07
C THR A 89 1.16 -11.47 14.59
N THR A 90 0.77 -12.37 13.69
CA THR A 90 0.65 -12.08 12.26
C THR A 90 -0.40 -11.01 11.98
N VAL A 91 -1.58 -11.10 12.58
CA VAL A 91 -2.65 -10.10 12.43
C VAL A 91 -2.21 -8.72 12.91
N LEU A 92 -1.59 -8.62 14.08
CA LEU A 92 -1.09 -7.35 14.61
C LEU A 92 -0.04 -6.73 13.68
N SER A 93 0.84 -7.55 13.11
CA SER A 93 1.85 -7.10 12.16
C SER A 93 1.23 -6.59 10.86
N ALA A 94 0.25 -7.31 10.32
CA ALA A 94 -0.47 -6.92 9.11
C ALA A 94 -1.22 -5.58 9.29
N LEU A 95 -1.99 -5.45 10.38
CA LEU A 95 -2.73 -4.23 10.69
C LEU A 95 -1.79 -3.04 10.94
N SER A 96 -0.66 -3.25 11.62
CA SER A 96 0.35 -2.20 11.83
C SER A 96 0.94 -1.71 10.50
N GLY A 97 1.22 -2.63 9.58
CA GLY A 97 1.70 -2.33 8.23
C GLY A 97 0.67 -1.51 7.43
N ALA A 98 -0.55 -2.04 7.28
CA ALA A 98 -1.63 -1.39 6.54
C ALA A 98 -1.97 0.01 7.10
N GLY A 99 -2.09 0.12 8.44
CA GLY A 99 -2.35 1.40 9.10
C GLY A 99 -1.21 2.41 8.97
N SER A 100 0.04 1.96 8.84
CA SER A 100 1.19 2.84 8.60
C SER A 100 1.21 3.36 7.16
N THR A 101 0.83 2.53 6.18
CA THR A 101 0.65 2.97 4.79
C THR A 101 -0.49 3.97 4.66
N TRP A 102 -1.66 3.69 5.26
CA TRP A 102 -2.79 4.61 5.27
C TRP A 102 -2.45 5.96 5.89
N ARG A 103 -1.82 5.99 7.08
CA ARG A 103 -1.44 7.25 7.73
C ARG A 103 -0.56 8.14 6.87
N ARG A 104 0.37 7.56 6.11
CA ARG A 104 1.24 8.31 5.19
C ARG A 104 0.45 8.87 4.02
N ALA A 105 -0.38 8.05 3.38
CA ALA A 105 -1.20 8.48 2.25
C ALA A 105 -2.20 9.59 2.64
N GLN A 106 -2.86 9.43 3.79
CA GLN A 106 -3.78 10.44 4.33
C GLN A 106 -3.06 11.75 4.68
N ALA A 107 -1.90 11.69 5.33
CA ALA A 107 -1.12 12.89 5.66
C ALA A 107 -0.68 13.65 4.39
N ARG A 108 -0.34 12.92 3.32
CA ARG A 108 0.05 13.51 2.04
C ARG A 108 -1.13 14.16 1.32
N ALA A 109 -2.27 13.49 1.24
CA ALA A 109 -3.48 14.08 0.66
C ALA A 109 -3.86 15.39 1.37
N LEU A 110 -3.81 15.42 2.71
CA LEU A 110 -4.06 16.64 3.49
C LEU A 110 -3.03 17.75 3.23
N GLN A 111 -1.77 17.42 2.97
CA GLN A 111 -0.77 18.42 2.57
C GLN A 111 -1.05 19.00 1.18
N GLU A 112 -1.48 18.18 0.23
CA GLU A 112 -1.88 18.61 -1.12
C GLU A 112 -3.10 19.54 -1.06
N GLU A 113 -4.01 19.32 -0.12
CA GLU A 113 -5.11 20.22 0.24
C GLU A 113 -4.67 21.47 1.03
N ARG A 114 -3.36 21.70 1.20
CA ARG A 114 -2.74 22.82 1.93
C ARG A 114 -3.07 22.88 3.42
N VAL A 115 -3.47 21.76 4.03
CA VAL A 115 -3.64 21.68 5.49
C VAL A 115 -2.26 21.73 6.15
N SER A 116 -2.07 22.62 7.13
CA SER A 116 -0.78 22.78 7.78
C SER A 116 -0.37 21.53 8.60
N ILE A 117 0.93 21.26 8.68
CA ILE A 117 1.48 20.15 9.48
C ILE A 117 1.00 20.20 10.94
N ASN A 118 0.90 21.40 11.52
CA ASN A 118 0.42 21.57 12.89
C ASN A 118 -1.04 21.13 13.04
N ARG A 119 -1.89 21.42 12.03
CA ARG A 119 -3.29 20.99 12.04
C ARG A 119 -3.40 19.48 11.84
N ILE A 120 -2.61 18.89 10.94
CA ILE A 120 -2.56 17.44 10.75
C ILE A 120 -2.12 16.74 12.04
N ALA A 121 -1.08 17.24 12.69
CA ALA A 121 -0.58 16.70 13.96
C ALA A 121 -1.67 16.70 15.05
N ALA A 122 -2.42 17.81 15.18
CA ALA A 122 -3.53 17.90 16.11
C ALA A 122 -4.67 16.91 15.78
N MET A 123 -5.03 16.75 14.49
CA MET A 123 -6.08 15.79 14.07
C MET A 123 -5.68 14.33 14.33
N PHE A 124 -4.41 14.01 14.14
CA PHE A 124 -3.88 12.66 14.33
C PHE A 124 -3.53 12.37 15.80
N GLY A 125 -3.59 13.36 16.68
CA GLY A 125 -3.20 13.22 18.10
C GLY A 125 -1.72 12.93 18.28
N VAL A 126 -0.85 13.37 17.35
CA VAL A 126 0.59 13.13 17.38
C VAL A 126 1.37 14.43 17.31
N THR A 127 2.68 14.36 17.58
CA THR A 127 3.56 15.53 17.50
C THR A 127 3.81 15.96 16.05
N ARG A 128 4.17 17.24 15.86
CA ARG A 128 4.60 17.78 14.56
C ARG A 128 5.73 16.95 13.93
N GLN A 129 6.72 16.57 14.74
CA GLN A 129 7.86 15.76 14.30
C GLN A 129 7.42 14.43 13.71
N ARG A 130 6.41 13.79 14.28
CA ARG A 130 5.89 12.51 13.78
C ARG A 130 5.20 12.66 12.42
N ILE A 131 4.45 13.75 12.21
CA ILE A 131 3.88 14.06 10.88
C ILE A 131 4.98 14.38 9.87
N SER A 132 5.98 15.17 10.25
CA SER A 132 7.12 15.46 9.38
C SER A 132 7.92 14.20 9.00
N ALA A 133 8.04 13.22 9.89
CA ALA A 133 8.64 11.93 9.56
C ALA A 133 7.81 11.15 8.53
N LEU A 134 6.49 11.04 8.75
CA LEU A 134 5.56 10.34 7.85
C LEU A 134 5.58 10.92 6.42
N LEU A 135 5.73 12.25 6.29
CA LEU A 135 5.78 12.94 5.00
C LEU A 135 7.12 12.76 4.27
N ARG A 136 8.24 12.71 5.01
CA ARG A 136 9.59 12.51 4.41
C ARG A 136 9.78 11.10 3.86
N GLU A 137 9.29 10.09 4.56
CA GLU A 137 9.38 8.68 4.14
C GLU A 137 8.56 8.35 2.88
N GLY A 138 7.61 9.22 2.51
CA GLY A 138 6.78 9.09 1.31
C GLY A 138 7.25 9.92 0.12
N SER A 139 8.24 10.79 0.28
CA SER A 139 8.83 11.52 -0.84
C SER A 139 9.80 10.58 -1.57
N PRO A 140 9.62 10.30 -2.87
CA PRO A 140 10.70 9.69 -3.63
C PRO A 140 11.90 10.61 -3.47
N ALA A 141 13.02 10.06 -3.00
CA ALA A 141 14.25 10.81 -2.77
C ALA A 141 14.58 11.57 -4.06
N ASP A 142 14.64 12.90 -3.96
CA ASP A 142 15.14 13.75 -5.03
C ASP A 142 16.65 13.48 -5.13
N PRO A 143 17.19 12.95 -6.24
CA PRO A 143 18.61 12.61 -6.37
C PRO A 143 19.51 13.85 -6.55
N SER A 144 19.07 15.04 -6.12
CA SER A 144 19.77 16.31 -6.36
C SER A 144 20.64 16.81 -5.19
N ASP A 145 21.10 15.93 -4.30
CA ASP A 145 22.09 16.28 -3.26
C ASP A 145 23.20 15.23 -3.19
N ALA A 146 23.95 15.11 -4.28
CA ALA A 146 25.28 14.53 -4.34
C ALA A 146 26.17 15.51 -5.11
N GLY A 147 26.53 16.60 -4.44
CA GLY A 147 27.56 17.55 -4.86
C GLY A 147 28.88 17.27 -4.15
#